data_AF-A0A932WLD2-F1
#
_entry.id   AF-A0A932WLD2-F1
#
_cell.length_a   1.000
_cell.length_b   1.000
_cell.length_c   1.000
_cell.angle_alpha   90.00
_cell.angle_beta   90.00
_cell.angle_gamma   90.00
#
_symmetry.space_group_name_H-M   'P 1'
#
loop_
_entity.id
_entity.type
_entity.pdbx_description
1 polymer ?
#
loop_
_entity_poly.entity_id
_entity_poly.type
_entity_poly.pdbx_seq_one_letter_code
_entity_poly.pdbx_strand_id
1 'polypeptide(L)'
;MSENGRREVALHWTRVGHVSGDEVVIRQGAALRVDAQKMRVVQGGVGLARADEVRVSAGGAAAVLAREASLEQSAAQAVIARGQVTMDQSAGGVVVAARVSAHQSAIGLLVARHVEGEGLRVMFGPRAALAFGAAFGLALGVVRWLTRGR
;
A
#
# COMPACT_ATOMS: atom_id res chain seq x y z
N MET A 1 -28.37 23.18 -35.58
CA MET A 1 -27.43 24.02 -34.79
C MET A 1 -27.37 23.40 -33.41
N SER A 2 -26.26 22.73 -33.08
CA SER A 2 -26.14 21.84 -31.92
C SER A 2 -25.43 22.60 -30.79
N GLU A 3 -26.15 22.90 -29.70
CA GLU A 3 -25.55 23.53 -28.51
C GLU A 3 -25.31 22.45 -27.45
N ASN A 4 -24.06 22.01 -27.40
CA ASN A 4 -23.53 21.03 -26.47
C ASN A 4 -23.23 21.71 -25.13
N GLY A 5 -24.26 21.80 -24.26
CA GLY A 5 -24.20 22.44 -22.95
C GLY A 5 -23.98 21.44 -21.81
N ARG A 6 -22.71 21.16 -21.52
CA ARG A 6 -22.14 20.84 -20.20
C ARG A 6 -23.03 20.03 -19.23
N ARG A 7 -22.87 18.71 -19.24
CA ARG A 7 -23.28 17.85 -18.13
C ARG A 7 -22.25 17.96 -17.00
N GLU A 8 -22.50 18.89 -16.08
CA GLU A 8 -21.83 18.92 -14.78
C GLU A 8 -22.43 17.79 -13.92
N VAL A 9 -21.66 16.72 -13.70
CA VAL A 9 -22.09 15.58 -12.89
C VAL A 9 -21.46 15.72 -11.50
N ALA A 10 -22.21 16.29 -10.57
CA ALA A 10 -21.83 16.35 -9.16
C ALA A 10 -22.03 14.98 -8.50
N LEU A 11 -20.94 14.24 -8.26
CA LEU A 11 -20.98 12.94 -7.58
C LEU A 11 -20.89 13.14 -6.05
N HIS A 12 -22.05 13.14 -5.41
CA HIS A 12 -22.22 13.18 -3.95
C HIS A 12 -22.28 11.73 -3.42
N TRP A 13 -21.22 11.27 -2.75
CA TRP A 13 -21.06 9.97 -2.06
C TRP A 13 -21.25 8.70 -2.91
N THR A 14 -20.41 8.48 -3.92
CA THR A 14 -20.25 7.14 -4.51
C THR A 14 -18.91 6.54 -4.11
N ARG A 15 -18.97 5.46 -3.33
CA ARG A 15 -17.93 4.42 -3.32
C ARG A 15 -17.81 3.92 -4.77
N VAL A 16 -16.84 4.45 -5.52
CA VAL A 16 -16.66 4.03 -6.90
C VAL A 16 -16.02 2.66 -6.88
N GLY A 17 -16.79 1.64 -7.27
CA GLY A 17 -16.35 0.24 -7.27
C GLY A 17 -15.26 -0.02 -8.30
N HIS A 18 -15.27 0.72 -9.41
CA HIS A 18 -14.31 0.62 -10.50
C HIS A 18 -14.10 1.99 -11.15
N VAL A 19 -12.88 2.52 -11.08
CA VAL A 19 -12.48 3.75 -11.79
C VAL A 19 -11.49 3.36 -12.88
N SER A 20 -11.71 3.83 -14.11
CA SER A 20 -10.76 3.65 -15.21
C SER A 20 -10.59 4.92 -16.03
N GLY A 21 -9.37 5.15 -16.52
CA GLY A 21 -8.98 6.32 -17.29
C GLY A 21 -7.45 6.42 -17.39
N ASP A 22 -6.95 7.34 -18.21
CA ASP A 22 -5.50 7.51 -18.36
C ASP A 22 -4.84 8.02 -17.07
N GLU A 23 -5.47 9.00 -16.42
CA GLU A 23 -5.04 9.50 -15.12
C GLU A 23 -6.19 9.47 -14.12
N VAL A 24 -5.96 8.83 -12.97
CA VAL A 24 -6.91 8.79 -11.86
C VAL A 24 -6.30 9.43 -10.64
N VAL A 25 -6.98 10.45 -10.10
CA VAL A 25 -6.57 11.13 -8.87
C VAL A 25 -7.61 10.95 -7.78
N ILE A 26 -7.21 10.32 -6.69
CA ILE A 26 -8.04 10.17 -5.48
C ILE A 26 -7.49 11.11 -4.43
N ARG A 27 -8.31 12.07 -4.00
CA ARG A 27 -8.01 12.97 -2.88
C ARG A 27 -9.06 12.77 -1.80
N GLN A 28 -8.65 12.55 -0.55
CA GLN A 28 -9.57 12.49 0.60
C GLN A 28 -10.75 11.52 0.38
N GLY A 29 -10.46 10.41 -0.28
CA GLY A 29 -11.48 9.47 -0.74
C GLY A 29 -10.95 8.05 -0.78
N ALA A 30 -11.86 7.11 -1.02
CA ALA A 30 -11.52 5.71 -1.14
C ALA A 30 -12.11 5.08 -2.41
N ALA A 31 -11.31 4.29 -3.11
CA ALA A 31 -11.76 3.47 -4.22
C ALA A 31 -11.44 2.00 -3.96
N LEU A 32 -12.34 1.10 -4.35
CA LEU A 32 -12.11 -0.33 -4.13
C LEU A 32 -11.13 -0.90 -5.17
N ARG A 33 -11.33 -0.56 -6.44
CA ARG A 33 -10.48 -0.99 -7.55
C ARG A 33 -10.31 0.16 -8.55
N VAL A 34 -9.08 0.39 -8.95
CA VAL A 34 -8.73 1.42 -9.93
C VAL A 34 -7.78 0.82 -10.95
N ASP A 35 -8.10 1.01 -12.23
CA ASP A 35 -7.27 0.58 -13.37
C ASP A 35 -6.99 1.80 -14.26
N ALA A 36 -5.75 2.28 -14.26
CA ALA A 36 -5.36 3.51 -14.94
C ALA A 36 -3.97 3.42 -15.55
N GLN A 37 -3.55 4.36 -16.41
CA GLN A 37 -2.13 4.43 -16.76
C GLN A 37 -1.31 5.09 -15.64
N LYS A 38 -1.84 6.18 -15.07
CA LYS A 38 -1.26 6.91 -13.96
C LYS A 38 -2.28 7.03 -12.84
N MET A 39 -1.85 6.73 -11.63
CA MET A 39 -2.69 6.82 -10.45
C MET A 39 -2.00 7.64 -9.37
N ARG A 40 -2.72 8.62 -8.82
CA ARG A 40 -2.27 9.39 -7.66
C ARG A 40 -3.30 9.35 -6.56
N VAL A 41 -2.90 8.83 -5.40
CA VAL A 41 -3.72 8.81 -4.19
C VAL A 41 -3.08 9.77 -3.19
N VAL A 42 -3.84 10.75 -2.72
CA VAL A 42 -3.39 11.74 -1.74
C VAL A 42 -4.39 11.77 -0.59
N GLN A 43 -3.93 11.51 0.64
CA GLN A 43 -4.82 11.48 1.81
C GLN A 43 -6.03 10.55 1.60
N GLY A 44 -5.82 9.41 0.96
CA GLY A 44 -6.89 8.53 0.50
C GLY A 44 -6.53 7.06 0.58
N GLY A 45 -7.49 6.21 0.22
CA GLY A 45 -7.37 4.76 0.28
C GLY A 45 -7.67 4.10 -1.06
N VAL A 46 -6.92 3.07 -1.42
CA VAL A 46 -7.27 2.22 -2.57
C VAL A 46 -7.20 0.74 -2.19
N GLY A 47 -8.23 -0.03 -2.54
CA GLY A 47 -8.18 -1.48 -2.35
C GLY A 47 -7.14 -2.09 -3.29
N LEU A 48 -7.45 -2.11 -4.58
CA LEU A 48 -6.57 -2.59 -5.64
C LEU A 48 -6.23 -1.46 -6.61
N ALA A 49 -4.97 -1.05 -6.61
CA ALA A 49 -4.42 -0.12 -7.57
C ALA A 49 -3.67 -0.88 -8.67
N ARG A 50 -4.13 -0.79 -9.91
CA ARG A 50 -3.40 -1.25 -11.09
C ARG A 50 -3.10 -0.06 -11.99
N ALA A 51 -1.82 0.22 -12.20
CA ALA A 51 -1.42 1.23 -13.18
C ALA A 51 0.01 1.03 -13.68
N ASP A 52 0.44 1.77 -14.70
CA ASP A 52 1.87 1.80 -15.02
C ASP A 52 2.64 2.57 -13.95
N GLU A 53 2.14 3.74 -13.53
CA GLU A 53 2.69 4.54 -12.45
C GLU A 53 1.67 4.71 -11.31
N VAL A 54 2.04 4.33 -10.09
CA VAL A 54 1.20 4.52 -8.89
C VAL A 54 1.96 5.38 -7.88
N ARG A 55 1.36 6.49 -7.45
CA ARG A 55 1.86 7.32 -6.35
C ARG A 55 0.84 7.37 -5.22
N VAL A 56 1.27 7.03 -4.01
CA VAL A 56 0.46 7.11 -2.80
C VAL A 56 1.16 8.02 -1.80
N SER A 57 0.52 9.14 -1.47
CA SER A 57 1.02 10.13 -0.52
C SER A 57 0.06 10.28 0.64
N ALA A 58 0.56 10.18 1.88
CA ALA A 58 -0.25 10.33 3.10
C ALA A 58 -1.50 9.43 3.12
N GLY A 59 -1.41 8.20 2.63
CA GLY A 59 -2.57 7.35 2.33
C GLY A 59 -2.33 5.85 2.51
N GLY A 60 -3.26 5.05 2.01
CA GLY A 60 -3.24 3.59 2.17
C GLY A 60 -3.59 2.83 0.89
N ALA A 61 -2.95 1.68 0.68
CA ALA A 61 -3.34 0.72 -0.36
C ALA A 61 -3.41 -0.72 0.18
N ALA A 62 -4.39 -1.52 -0.21
CA ALA A 62 -4.33 -2.96 0.11
C ALA A 62 -3.34 -3.66 -0.84
N ALA A 63 -3.49 -3.46 -2.14
CA ALA A 63 -2.61 -4.03 -3.15
C ALA A 63 -2.29 -3.01 -4.26
N VAL A 64 -1.01 -2.89 -4.60
CA VAL A 64 -0.49 -2.08 -5.69
C VAL A 64 0.19 -2.98 -6.70
N LEU A 65 -0.29 -2.95 -7.94
CA LEU A 65 0.30 -3.64 -9.09
C LEU A 65 0.73 -2.57 -10.08
N ALA A 66 2.04 -2.35 -10.20
CA ALA A 66 2.55 -1.29 -11.05
C ALA A 66 3.76 -1.66 -11.89
N ARG A 67 4.12 -0.80 -12.85
CA ARG A 67 5.49 -0.80 -13.39
C ARG A 67 6.41 -0.07 -12.43
N GLU A 68 5.94 1.07 -11.93
CA GLU A 68 6.63 1.92 -10.96
C GLU A 68 5.67 2.31 -9.85
N ALA A 69 6.09 2.13 -8.60
CA ALA A 69 5.30 2.53 -7.43
C ALA A 69 6.11 3.49 -6.56
N SER A 70 5.49 4.57 -6.11
CA SER A 70 6.08 5.49 -5.13
C SER A 70 5.14 5.66 -3.95
N LEU A 71 5.65 5.40 -2.76
CA LEU A 71 4.94 5.50 -1.50
C LEU A 71 5.63 6.55 -0.64
N GLU A 72 4.90 7.58 -0.27
CA GLU A 72 5.37 8.65 0.61
C GLU A 72 4.43 8.79 1.80
N GLN A 73 4.94 8.69 3.03
CA GLN A 73 4.13 8.83 4.25
C GLN A 73 2.87 7.95 4.22
N SER A 74 2.97 6.76 3.63
CA SER A 74 1.83 5.91 3.28
C SER A 74 2.06 4.46 3.65
N ALA A 75 0.99 3.66 3.63
CA ALA A 75 1.07 2.23 3.92
C ALA A 75 0.45 1.38 2.81
N ALA A 76 1.09 0.28 2.46
CA ALA A 76 0.53 -0.71 1.55
C ALA A 76 0.72 -2.15 2.05
N GLN A 77 -0.29 -3.00 1.96
CA GLN A 77 -0.12 -4.41 2.39
C GLN A 77 0.68 -5.21 1.37
N ALA A 78 0.40 -5.04 0.07
CA ALA A 78 1.14 -5.68 -1.00
C ALA A 78 1.52 -4.65 -2.09
N VAL A 79 2.79 -4.59 -2.43
CA VAL A 79 3.32 -3.75 -3.52
C VAL A 79 4.10 -4.66 -4.46
N ILE A 80 3.64 -4.77 -5.70
CA ILE A 80 4.30 -5.53 -6.74
C ILE A 80 4.57 -4.57 -7.89
N ALA A 81 5.84 -4.20 -8.09
CA ALA A 81 6.26 -3.38 -9.20
C ALA A 81 7.20 -4.14 -10.14
N ARG A 82 7.03 -4.02 -11.45
CA ARG A 82 7.94 -4.67 -12.41
C ARG A 82 9.32 -4.02 -12.45
N GLY A 83 9.37 -2.69 -12.30
CA GLY A 83 10.58 -1.89 -12.37
C GLY A 83 11.06 -1.48 -10.98
N GLN A 84 10.53 -0.37 -10.47
CA GLN A 84 11.00 0.24 -9.23
C GLN A 84 9.89 0.44 -8.20
N VAL A 85 10.25 0.33 -6.93
CA VAL A 85 9.45 0.82 -5.81
C VAL A 85 10.27 1.84 -5.04
N THR A 86 9.74 3.05 -4.89
CA THR A 86 10.29 4.08 -4.02
C THR A 86 9.42 4.18 -2.77
N MET A 87 10.04 4.20 -1.60
CA MET A 87 9.39 4.26 -0.30
C MET A 87 10.06 5.33 0.55
N ASP A 88 9.32 6.33 0.99
CA ASP A 88 9.77 7.39 1.90
C ASP A 88 8.81 7.48 3.09
N GLN A 89 9.33 7.29 4.31
CA GLN A 89 8.55 7.31 5.55
C GLN A 89 7.27 6.46 5.45
N SER A 90 7.37 5.29 4.81
CA SER A 90 6.22 4.48 4.42
C SER A 90 6.33 3.04 4.93
N ALA A 91 5.20 2.32 4.92
CA ALA A 91 5.11 0.95 5.38
C ALA A 91 4.63 0.01 4.26
N GLY A 92 5.30 -1.12 4.10
CA GLY A 92 4.98 -2.17 3.13
C GLY A 92 4.84 -3.51 3.82
N GLY A 93 3.73 -4.23 3.64
CA GLY A 93 3.60 -5.60 4.14
C GLY A 93 4.51 -6.54 3.36
N VAL A 94 4.21 -6.69 2.06
CA VAL A 94 5.00 -7.45 1.08
C VAL A 94 5.37 -6.51 -0.06
N VAL A 95 6.65 -6.40 -0.38
CA VAL A 95 7.16 -5.57 -1.47
C VAL A 95 7.98 -6.44 -2.42
N VAL A 96 7.57 -6.49 -3.68
CA VAL A 96 8.24 -7.24 -4.76
C VAL A 96 8.58 -6.28 -5.88
N ALA A 97 9.87 -6.13 -6.20
CA ALA A 97 10.30 -5.26 -7.31
C ALA A 97 11.66 -5.63 -7.89
N ALA A 98 12.00 -5.13 -9.08
CA ALA A 98 13.38 -5.28 -9.57
C ALA A 98 14.33 -4.38 -8.75
N ARG A 99 13.95 -3.12 -8.52
CA ARG A 99 14.68 -2.17 -7.68
C ARG A 99 13.80 -1.63 -6.57
N VAL A 100 14.32 -1.54 -5.35
CA VAL A 100 13.64 -0.89 -4.23
C VAL A 100 14.53 0.20 -3.65
N SER A 101 14.02 1.43 -3.62
CA SER A 101 14.64 2.56 -2.94
C SER A 101 13.83 2.90 -1.71
N ALA A 102 14.36 2.70 -0.51
CA ALA A 102 13.61 2.89 0.73
C ALA A 102 14.34 3.80 1.73
N HIS A 103 13.69 4.89 2.12
CA HIS A 103 14.18 5.85 3.11
C HIS A 103 13.22 5.89 4.30
N GLN A 104 13.73 5.70 5.51
CA GLN A 104 12.94 5.73 6.76
C GLN A 104 11.65 4.89 6.72
N SER A 105 11.67 3.79 5.95
CA SER A 105 10.49 2.99 5.63
C SER A 105 10.58 1.60 6.24
N ALA A 106 9.42 1.01 6.52
CA ALA A 106 9.27 -0.29 7.16
C ALA A 106 8.70 -1.31 6.18
N ILE A 107 9.38 -2.44 5.96
CA ILE A 107 8.92 -3.49 5.06
C ILE A 107 8.88 -4.81 5.81
N GLY A 108 7.75 -5.54 5.75
CA GLY A 108 7.59 -6.85 6.37
C GLY A 108 8.33 -7.95 5.63
N LEU A 109 8.05 -8.10 4.33
CA LEU A 109 8.71 -9.02 3.42
C LEU A 109 9.16 -8.28 2.17
N LEU A 110 10.45 -8.30 1.89
CA LEU A 110 11.05 -7.64 0.73
C LEU A 110 11.65 -8.68 -0.22
N VAL A 111 11.22 -8.67 -1.48
CA VAL A 111 11.79 -9.48 -2.56
C VAL A 111 12.23 -8.54 -3.68
N ALA A 112 13.54 -8.29 -3.78
CA ALA A 112 14.07 -7.42 -4.82
C ALA A 112 15.42 -7.87 -5.36
N ARG A 113 15.72 -7.50 -6.61
CA ARG A 113 17.05 -7.76 -7.21
C ARG A 113 18.08 -6.76 -6.70
N HIS A 114 17.67 -5.51 -6.53
CA HIS A 114 18.52 -4.43 -6.05
C HIS A 114 17.80 -3.62 -4.99
N VAL A 115 18.46 -3.36 -3.86
CA VAL A 115 17.91 -2.60 -2.74
C VAL A 115 18.88 -1.47 -2.40
N GLU A 116 18.41 -0.24 -2.51
CA GLU A 116 19.11 0.97 -2.11
C GLU A 116 18.31 1.64 -0.99
N GLY A 117 18.98 2.09 0.07
CA GLY A 117 18.25 2.72 1.17
C GLY A 117 19.11 3.07 2.36
N GLU A 118 19.01 4.31 2.81
CA GLU A 118 19.55 4.79 4.07
C GLU A 118 18.44 4.85 5.13
N GLY A 119 18.75 4.51 6.37
CA GLY A 119 17.77 4.60 7.46
C GLY A 119 16.60 3.62 7.36
N LEU A 120 16.81 2.46 6.72
CA LEU A 120 15.89 1.32 6.75
C LEU A 120 15.63 0.90 8.22
N ARG A 121 14.53 1.38 8.80
CA ARG A 121 14.01 0.85 10.06
C ARG A 121 13.07 -0.30 9.71
N VAL A 122 13.63 -1.50 9.68
CA VAL A 122 12.81 -2.73 9.69
C VAL A 122 12.06 -2.76 11.02
N MET A 123 10.79 -2.34 11.02
CA MET A 123 9.93 -2.37 12.22
C MET A 123 9.77 -3.80 12.76
N PHE A 124 10.02 -4.81 11.93
CA PHE A 124 10.24 -6.21 12.29
C PHE A 124 11.68 -6.66 12.01
N GLY A 125 12.66 -6.02 12.64
CA GLY A 125 13.99 -6.61 12.77
C GLY A 125 13.92 -7.94 13.56
N PRO A 126 14.95 -8.80 13.51
CA PRO A 126 14.95 -10.09 14.20
C PRO A 126 14.53 -10.00 15.68
N ARG A 127 14.85 -8.89 16.35
CA ARG A 127 14.50 -8.61 17.74
C ARG A 127 13.01 -8.36 17.97
N ALA A 128 12.34 -7.61 17.08
CA ALA A 128 10.91 -7.35 17.16
C ALA A 128 10.08 -8.58 16.76
N ALA A 129 10.55 -9.35 15.77
CA ALA A 129 9.97 -10.66 15.43
C ALA A 129 10.04 -11.63 16.61
N LEU A 130 11.18 -11.68 17.31
CA LEU A 130 11.33 -12.46 18.55
C LEU A 130 10.41 -11.97 19.66
N ALA A 131 10.31 -10.66 19.89
CA ALA A 131 9.45 -10.10 20.94
C ALA A 131 7.96 -10.39 20.69
N PHE A 132 7.50 -10.23 19.44
CA PHE A 132 6.13 -10.58 19.04
C PHE A 132 5.87 -12.08 19.16
N GLY A 133 6.78 -12.92 18.66
CA GLY A 133 6.68 -14.37 18.78
C GLY A 133 6.65 -14.84 20.24
N ALA A 134 7.44 -14.22 21.11
CA ALA A 134 7.45 -14.51 22.55
C ALA A 134 6.13 -14.11 23.21
N ALA A 135 5.63 -12.90 22.94
CA ALA A 135 4.36 -12.43 23.51
C ALA A 135 3.17 -13.28 23.03
N PHE A 136 3.11 -13.59 21.74
CA PHE A 136 2.06 -14.42 21.16
C PHE A 136 2.12 -15.87 21.66
N GLY A 137 3.32 -16.44 21.74
CA GLY A 137 3.56 -17.77 22.29
C GLY A 137 3.15 -17.88 23.76
N LEU A 138 3.44 -16.86 24.58
CA LEU A 138 2.99 -16.80 25.97
C LEU A 138 1.46 -16.70 26.07
N ALA A 139 0.83 -15.83 25.29
CA ALA A 139 -0.63 -15.69 25.30
C ALA A 139 -1.33 -17.01 24.94
N LEU A 140 -0.90 -17.67 23.87
CA LEU A 140 -1.43 -18.98 23.49
C LEU A 140 -1.08 -20.07 24.50
N GLY A 141 0.11 -20.04 25.09
CA GLY A 141 0.53 -20.97 26.14
C GLY A 141 -0.37 -20.89 27.37
N VAL A 142 -0.70 -19.68 27.82
CA VAL A 142 -1.62 -19.44 28.94
C VAL A 142 -3.03 -19.89 28.61
N VAL A 143 -3.55 -19.54 27.43
CA VAL A 143 -4.89 -19.99 26.98
C VAL A 143 -4.95 -21.51 26.90
N ARG A 144 -3.92 -22.15 26.35
CA ARG A 144 -3.81 -23.61 26.23
C ARG A 144 -3.65 -24.30 27.58
N TRP A 145 -3.00 -23.65 28.55
CA TRP A 145 -2.86 -24.17 29.91
C TRP A 145 -4.20 -24.10 30.66
N LEU A 146 -4.92 -22.98 30.57
CA LEU A 146 -6.24 -22.81 31.18
C LEU A 146 -7.31 -23.71 30.56
N THR A 147 -7.24 -23.95 29.25
CA THR A 147 -8.20 -24.84 28.54
C THR A 147 -7.91 -26.33 28.72
N ARG A 148 -6.74 -26.71 29.27
CA ARG A 148 -6.39 -28.09 29.63
C ARG A 148 -6.52 -28.45 31.10
N GLY A 149 -6.70 -27.46 31.96
CA GLY A 149 -6.97 -27.65 33.38
C GLY A 149 -8.45 -27.87 33.71
N ARG A 150 -9.29 -28.14 32.69
CA ARG A 150 -10.70 -28.55 32.80
C ARG A 150 -10.87 -29.91 32.13
#